data_AF-A0A7J9QEF6-F1
#
_entry.id   AF-A0A7J9QEF6-F1
#
_cell.length_a   1.000
_cell.length_b   1.000
_cell.length_c   1.000
_cell.angle_alpha   90.00
_cell.angle_beta   90.00
_cell.angle_gamma   90.00
#
_symmetry.space_group_name_H-M   'P 1'
#
loop_
_entity.id
_entity.type
_entity.pdbx_description
1 polymer ?
#
loop_
_entity_poly.entity_id
_entity_poly.type
_entity_poly.pdbx_seq_one_letter_code
_entity_poly.pdbx_strand_id
1 'polypeptide(L)' 'MSEFDIEKLFEKRDSYLNILKHITFELMMEPTDEEIKKIKELEKNTLNELDKLQKEISQIVSKKHD' A
#
# COMPACT_ATOMS: atom_id res chain seq x y z
N MET A 1 -12.27 17.24 7.96
CA MET A 1 -12.04 15.78 7.90
C MET A 1 -12.39 15.21 9.25
N SER A 2 -13.32 14.27 9.25
CA SER A 2 -13.74 13.53 10.44
C SER A 2 -12.69 12.48 10.82
N GLU A 3 -12.75 11.98 12.05
CA GLU A 3 -11.97 10.83 12.52
C GLU A 3 -12.21 9.58 11.67
N PHE A 4 -13.43 9.45 11.14
CA PHE A 4 -13.82 8.41 10.19
C PHE A 4 -13.09 8.51 8.83
N ASP A 5 -12.68 9.71 8.40
CA ASP A 5 -11.95 9.87 7.14
C ASP A 5 -10.50 9.39 7.25
N ILE A 6 -9.87 9.55 8.42
CA ILE A 6 -8.49 9.10 8.63
C ILE A 6 -8.41 7.58 8.89
N GLU A 7 -9.39 7.01 9.59
CA GLU A 7 -9.50 5.56 9.77
C GLU A 7 -9.56 4.83 8.43
N LYS A 8 -10.39 5.31 7.48
CA LYS A 8 -10.45 4.75 6.12
C LYS A 8 -9.12 4.79 5.38
N LEU A 9 -8.31 5.84 5.58
CA LEU A 9 -6.99 5.92 4.97
C LEU A 9 -6.04 4.89 5.58
N PHE A 10 -6.13 4.65 6.89
CA PHE A 10 -5.37 3.58 7.55
C PHE A 10 -5.83 2.18 7.11
N GLU A 11 -7.13 1.93 6.98
CA GLU A 11 -7.66 0.68 6.43
C GLU A 11 -7.15 0.44 5.00
N LYS A 12 -7.16 1.49 4.17
CA LYS A 12 -6.63 1.40 2.81
C LYS A 12 -5.13 1.10 2.81
N ARG A 13 -4.35 1.72 3.71
CA ARG A 13 -2.92 1.43 3.88
C ARG A 13 -2.70 -0.03 4.21
N ASP A 14 -3.46 -0.55 5.18
CA ASP A 14 -3.33 -1.92 5.64
C ASP A 14 -3.70 -2.92 4.53
N SER A 15 -4.68 -2.58 3.68
CA SER A 15 -5.00 -3.39 2.50
C SER A 15 -3.83 -3.46 1.50
N TYR A 16 -3.15 -2.35 1.21
CA TYR A 16 -1.97 -2.36 0.33
C TYR A 16 -0.79 -3.11 0.96
N LEU A 17 -0.59 -3.01 2.26
CA LEU A 17 0.43 -3.79 2.97
C LEU A 17 0.14 -5.30 2.89
N ASN A 18 -1.13 -5.69 2.97
CA ASN A 18 -1.54 -7.09 2.77
C ASN A 18 -1.24 -7.57 1.34
N ILE A 19 -1.43 -6.73 0.32
CA ILE A 19 -1.05 -7.07 -1.06
C ILE A 19 0.46 -7.34 -1.16
N LEU A 20 1.31 -6.48 -0.56
CA LEU A 20 2.77 -6.71 -0.54
C LEU A 20 3.16 -8.00 0.18
N LYS A 21 2.45 -8.34 1.27
CA LYS A 21 2.62 -9.61 1.97
C LYS A 21 2.27 -10.81 1.08
N HIS A 22 1.17 -10.72 0.33
CA HIS A 22 0.79 -11.76 -0.64
C HIS A 22 1.82 -11.93 -1.76
N ILE A 23 2.31 -10.82 -2.33
CA ILE A 23 3.39 -10.83 -3.32
C ILE A 23 4.63 -11.55 -2.78
N THR A 24 4.98 -11.32 -1.51
CA THR A 24 6.11 -11.99 -0.87
C THR A 24 5.92 -13.52 -0.86
N PHE A 25 4.71 -14.00 -0.61
CA PHE A 25 4.40 -15.43 -0.67
C PHE A 25 4.41 -15.97 -2.10
N GLU A 26 3.84 -15.24 -3.06
CA GLU A 26 3.84 -15.66 -4.48
C GLU A 26 5.25 -15.83 -5.01
N LEU A 27 6.19 -14.95 -4.64
CA LEU A 27 7.60 -15.06 -5.02
C LEU A 27 8.30 -16.28 -4.41
N MET A 28 7.81 -16.80 -3.28
CA MET A 28 8.35 -18.02 -2.66
C MET A 28 7.85 -19.30 -3.34
N MET A 29 6.83 -19.23 -4.19
CA MET A 29 6.22 -20.39 -4.86
C MET A 29 6.91 -20.76 -6.19
N GLU A 30 8.17 -20.37 -6.36
CA GLU A 30 8.96 -20.56 -7.60
C GLU A 30 8.17 -20.16 -8.88
N PRO A 31 7.64 -18.92 -8.96
CA PRO A 31 6.86 -18.47 -10.10
C PRO A 31 7.70 -18.43 -11.37
N THR A 32 7.04 -18.54 -12.51
CA THR A 32 7.66 -18.38 -13.83
C THR A 32 8.16 -16.95 -14.05
N ASP A 33 9.08 -16.76 -14.99
CA ASP A 33 9.59 -15.43 -15.35
C ASP A 33 8.50 -14.44 -15.77
N GLU A 34 7.42 -14.93 -16.40
CA GLU A 34 6.28 -14.10 -16.77
C GLU A 34 5.46 -13.66 -15.55
N GLU A 35 5.23 -14.58 -14.62
CA GLU A 35 4.56 -14.28 -13.34
C GLU A 35 5.41 -13.32 -12.51
N ILE A 36 6.73 -13.51 -12.44
CA ILE A 36 7.65 -12.59 -11.75
C ILE A 36 7.53 -11.17 -12.31
N LYS A 37 7.40 -10.99 -13.63
CA LYS A 37 7.21 -9.66 -14.23
C LYS A 37 5.90 -9.02 -13.78
N LYS A 38 4.80 -9.78 -13.79
CA LYS A 38 3.48 -9.30 -13.33
C LYS A 38 3.49 -8.95 -11.84
N ILE A 39 4.10 -9.80 -11.02
CA ILE A 39 4.27 -9.59 -9.58
C ILE A 39 5.05 -8.30 -9.30
N LYS A 40 6.18 -8.07 -9.99
CA LYS A 40 6.98 -6.85 -9.83
C LYS A 40 6.25 -5.58 -10.27
N GLU A 41 5.43 -5.68 -11.32
CA GLU A 41 4.59 -4.55 -11.74
C GLU A 41 3.53 -4.22 -10.67
N LEU A 42 2.87 -5.24 -10.13
CA LEU A 42 1.91 -5.08 -9.04
C LEU A 42 2.56 -4.51 -7.77
N GLU A 43 3.75 -5.01 -7.41
CA GLU A 43 4.56 -4.52 -6.29
C GLU A 43 4.86 -3.03 -6.45
N LYS A 44 5.40 -2.63 -7.61
CA LYS A 44 5.73 -1.24 -7.91
C LYS A 44 4.50 -0.33 -7.82
N ASN A 45 3.37 -0.75 -8.39
CA ASN A 45 2.14 0.04 -8.36
C ASN A 45 1.60 0.16 -6.92
N THR A 46 1.66 -0.92 -6.14
CA THR A 46 1.23 -0.93 -4.74
C THR A 46 2.10 0.00 -3.87
N LEU A 47 3.42 -0.02 -4.06
CA LEU A 47 4.34 0.90 -3.37
C LEU A 47 4.09 2.36 -3.73
N ASN A 48 3.79 2.67 -4.99
CA ASN A 48 3.45 4.02 -5.42
C ASN A 48 2.15 4.52 -4.76
N GLU A 49 1.13 3.68 -4.66
CA GLU A 49 -0.12 4.05 -3.97
C GLU A 49 0.09 4.20 -2.46
N LEU A 50 0.92 3.37 -1.85
CA LEU A 50 1.31 3.52 -0.44
C LEU A 50 2.03 4.85 -0.18
N ASP A 51 2.95 5.27 -1.06
CA ASP A 51 3.65 6.56 -0.92
C ASP A 51 2.68 7.76 -1.00
N LYS A 52 1.74 7.73 -1.96
CA LYS A 52 0.70 8.77 -2.06
C LYS A 52 -0.17 8.80 -0.80
N LEU A 53 -0.61 7.64 -0.34
CA LEU A 53 -1.47 7.50 0.84
C LEU A 53 -0.76 7.96 2.12
N GLN A 54 0.53 7.62 2.27
CA GLN A 54 1.34 8.06 3.40
C GLN A 54 1.50 9.58 3.41
N LYS A 55 1.69 10.21 2.23
CA LYS A 55 1.73 11.67 2.11
C LYS A 55 0.41 12.31 2.51
N GLU A 56 -0.72 11.75 2.07
CA GLU A 56 -2.05 12.22 2.43
C GLU A 56 -2.28 12.12 3.94
N ILE A 57 -2.04 10.96 4.55
CA ILE A 57 -2.14 10.76 6.01
C ILE A 57 -1.26 11.78 6.75
N SER A 58 -0.01 11.98 6.31
CA SER A 58 0.93 12.90 6.95
C SER A 58 0.43 14.34 6.91
N GLN A 59 -0.14 14.79 5.78
CA GLN A 59 -0.73 16.12 5.64
C GLN A 59 -1.96 16.32 6.54
N ILE A 60 -2.75 15.27 6.75
CA ILE A 60 -3.94 15.31 7.62
C ILE A 60 -3.52 15.41 9.09
N VAL A 61 -2.58 14.56 9.50
CA VAL A 61 -2.08 14.53 10.87
C VAL A 61 -1.36 15.84 11.21
N SER A 62 -0.55 16.39 10.30
CA SER A 62 0.14 17.67 10.54
C SER A 62 -0.85 18.81 10.74
N LYS A 63 -1.94 18.88 9.95
CA LYS A 63 -2.99 19.90 10.07
C LYS A 63 -3.86 19.76 11.33
N LYS A 64 -3.85 18.60 12.00
CA LYS A 64 -4.55 18.40 13.29
C LYS A 64 -3.71 18.86 14.49
N HIS A 65 -2.42 19.12 14.30
CA HIS A 65 -1.49 19.54 15.35
C HIS A 65 -1.17 21.05 15.35
N ASP A 66 -1.77 21.82 14.44
CA ASP A 66 -1.81 23.29 14.44
C ASP A 66 -3.11 23.81 15.06
#